data_AF-A0A7X6TIW9-F1
#
_entry.id   AF-A0A7X6TIW9-F1
#
_cell.length_a   1.000
_cell.length_b   1.000
_cell.length_c   1.000
_cell.angle_alpha   90.00
_cell.angle_beta   90.00
_cell.angle_gamma   90.00
#
_symmetry.space_group_name_H-M   'P 1'
#
loop_
_entity.id
_entity.type
_entity.pdbx_description
1 polymer ?
#
loop_
_entity_poly.entity_id
_entity_poly.type
_entity_poly.pdbx_seq_one_letter_code
_entity_poly.pdbx_strand_id
1 'polypeptide(L)'
;MNRKEWQAIERARDLLGLGEVATLAEIKRAYHRQSKLHHPDTAGHGADSERMVRITAAYELLMQYCTAYRFPLSRPESDEESDLYDPEEWWQARFGQDPLWSGRKTRKR
;
A
#
# COMPACT_ATOMS: atom_id res chain seq x y z
N MET A 1 10.76 -3.03 -6.06
CA MET A 1 10.98 -2.00 -5.02
C MET A 1 12.40 -2.14 -4.49
N ASN A 2 13.18 -1.06 -4.48
CA ASN A 2 14.61 -1.06 -4.17
C ASN A 2 14.87 -0.55 -2.73
N ARG A 3 16.01 -0.94 -2.13
CA ARG A 3 16.41 -0.48 -0.78
C ARG A 3 16.41 1.06 -0.63
N LYS A 4 16.77 1.78 -1.69
CA LYS A 4 16.77 3.25 -1.71
C LYS A 4 15.34 3.84 -1.64
N GLU A 5 14.38 3.20 -2.29
CA GLU A 5 12.97 3.62 -2.28
C GLU A 5 12.38 3.44 -0.89
N TRP A 6 12.74 2.34 -0.20
CA TRP A 6 12.30 2.10 1.18
C TRP A 6 12.83 3.16 2.15
N GLN A 7 14.11 3.52 2.05
CA GLN A 7 14.66 4.63 2.84
C GLN A 7 14.00 5.97 2.53
N ALA A 8 13.56 6.20 1.29
CA ALA A 8 12.85 7.43 0.93
C ALA A 8 11.45 7.47 1.57
N ILE A 9 10.76 6.33 1.62
CA ILE A 9 9.46 6.20 2.29
C ILE A 9 9.58 6.39 3.81
N GLU A 10 10.59 5.78 4.44
CA GLU A 10 10.85 5.96 5.87
C GLU A 10 11.11 7.43 6.21
N ARG A 11 11.97 8.11 5.43
CA ARG A 11 12.23 9.55 5.62
C ARG A 11 10.97 10.39 5.40
N ALA A 12 10.14 10.06 4.39
CA ALA A 12 8.90 10.77 4.12
C ALA A 12 7.87 10.59 5.25
N ARG A 13 7.77 9.37 5.81
CA ARG A 13 6.96 9.05 6.98
C ARG A 13 7.38 9.89 8.19
N ASP A 14 8.68 9.89 8.50
CA ASP A 14 9.23 10.62 9.64
C ASP A 14 9.03 12.14 9.48
N LEU A 15 9.20 12.65 8.25
CA LEU A 15 9.01 14.07 7.94
C LEU A 15 7.56 14.54 8.06
N LEU A 16 6.59 13.68 7.76
CA LEU A 16 5.16 13.94 7.98
C LEU A 16 4.69 13.62 9.41
N GLY A 17 5.55 12.99 10.22
CA GLY A 17 5.22 12.58 11.59
C GLY A 17 4.19 11.45 11.63
N LEU A 18 4.30 10.49 10.72
CA LEU A 18 3.45 9.31 10.64
C LEU A 18 4.08 8.15 11.43
N GLY A 19 3.24 7.25 11.95
CA GLY A 19 3.70 6.00 12.56
C GLY A 19 4.13 4.97 11.51
N GLU A 20 4.59 3.79 11.95
CA GLU A 20 5.00 2.69 11.05
C GLU A 20 3.89 2.25 10.08
N VAL A 21 2.64 2.41 10.48
CA VAL A 21 1.45 2.13 9.68
C VAL A 21 0.59 3.40 9.62
N ALA A 22 0.16 3.77 8.42
CA ALA A 22 -0.72 4.90 8.19
C ALA A 22 -1.63 4.65 6.98
N THR A 23 -2.86 5.12 7.07
CA THR A 23 -3.85 5.12 5.99
C THR A 23 -3.66 6.34 5.08
N LEU A 24 -4.21 6.29 3.86
CA LEU A 24 -4.25 7.43 2.94
C LEU A 24 -4.88 8.68 3.57
N ALA A 25 -5.91 8.49 4.40
CA ALA A 25 -6.57 9.59 5.11
C ALA A 25 -5.65 10.24 6.15
N GLU A 26 -4.86 9.44 6.87
CA GLU A 26 -3.89 9.92 7.85
C GLU A 26 -2.73 10.65 7.20
N ILE A 27 -2.21 10.14 6.08
CA ILE A 27 -1.18 10.80 5.27
C ILE A 27 -1.66 12.19 4.82
N LYS A 28 -2.88 12.28 4.28
CA LYS A 28 -3.49 13.57 3.88
C LYS A 28 -3.66 14.52 5.07
N ARG A 29 -4.19 14.03 6.19
CA ARG A 29 -4.34 14.86 7.41
C ARG A 29 -2.99 15.36 7.92
N ALA A 30 -1.96 14.52 7.93
CA ALA A 30 -0.61 14.89 8.34
C ALA A 30 -0.02 15.98 7.44
N TYR A 31 -0.15 15.82 6.13
CA TYR A 31 0.24 16.84 5.15
C TYR A 31 -0.46 18.18 5.43
N HIS A 32 -1.80 18.19 5.55
CA HIS A 32 -2.54 19.43 5.85
C HIS A 32 -2.09 20.10 7.15
N ARG A 33 -1.79 19.33 8.21
CA ARG A 33 -1.25 19.88 9.47
C ARG A 33 0.12 20.52 9.26
N GLN A 34 1.03 19.82 8.60
CA GLN A 34 2.40 20.30 8.33
C GLN A 34 2.40 21.53 7.41
N SER A 35 1.59 21.50 6.35
CA SER A 35 1.41 22.63 5.44
C SER A 35 0.89 23.86 6.16
N LYS A 36 -0.07 23.73 7.08
CA LYS A 36 -0.59 24.87 7.86
C LYS A 36 0.46 25.44 8.82
N LEU A 37 1.33 24.59 9.37
CA LEU A 37 2.39 25.01 10.29
C LEU A 37 3.53 25.74 9.58
N HIS A 38 3.88 25.30 8.37
CA HIS A 38 5.02 25.77 7.60
C HIS A 38 4.63 26.67 6.41
N HIS A 39 3.37 27.12 6.33
CA HIS A 39 2.92 27.94 5.20
C HIS A 39 3.60 29.31 5.22
N PRO A 40 4.12 29.79 4.06
CA PRO A 40 4.86 31.04 4.00
C PRO A 40 4.05 32.28 4.39
N ASP A 41 2.72 32.29 4.16
CA ASP A 41 1.86 33.40 4.61
C ASP A 41 1.72 33.51 6.12
N THR A 42 1.90 32.42 6.86
CA THR A 42 1.71 32.42 8.32
C THR A 42 3.03 32.64 9.07
N ALA A 43 4.16 32.36 8.42
CA ALA A 43 5.50 32.54 8.94
C ALA A 43 6.15 33.80 8.33
N GLY A 44 5.74 34.97 8.81
CA GLY A 44 6.32 36.26 8.40
C GLY A 44 7.86 36.26 8.39
N HIS A 45 8.44 36.78 7.31
CA HIS A 45 9.88 37.06 7.08
C HIS A 45 10.91 35.99 7.48
N GLY A 46 10.52 34.72 7.51
CA GLY A 46 11.42 33.58 7.72
C GLY A 46 10.81 32.25 7.31
N ALA A 47 9.78 32.29 6.47
CA ALA A 47 9.14 31.11 5.94
C ALA A 47 10.18 30.20 5.28
N ASP A 48 10.40 29.05 5.91
CA ASP A 48 11.29 27.99 5.45
C ASP A 48 10.65 27.32 4.22
N SER A 49 10.65 28.04 3.09
CA SER A 49 10.06 27.61 1.82
C SER A 49 10.64 26.28 1.37
N GLU A 50 11.92 26.03 1.67
CA GLU A 50 12.56 24.73 1.49
C GLU A 50 11.88 23.61 2.27
N ARG A 51 11.45 23.88 3.51
CA ARG A 51 10.79 22.89 4.34
C ARG A 51 9.40 22.54 3.82
N MET A 52 8.66 23.53 3.30
CA MET A 52 7.40 23.28 2.61
C MET A 52 7.61 22.41 1.36
N VAL A 53 8.63 22.69 0.55
CA VAL A 53 8.98 21.87 -0.62
C VAL A 53 9.29 20.43 -0.22
N ARG A 54 10.04 20.22 0.87
CA ARG A 54 10.34 18.87 1.39
C ARG A 54 9.08 18.13 1.87
N ILE A 55 8.14 18.83 2.50
CA ILE A 55 6.85 18.28 2.95
C ILE A 55 6.00 17.85 1.76
N THR A 56 5.91 18.68 0.72
CA THR A 56 5.18 18.34 -0.51
C THR A 56 5.79 17.15 -1.22
N ALA A 57 7.11 17.12 -1.38
CA ALA A 57 7.82 16.00 -2.02
C ALA A 57 7.62 14.66 -1.25
N ALA A 58 7.63 14.70 0.08
CA ALA A 58 7.36 13.53 0.91
C ALA A 58 5.91 13.03 0.72
N TYR A 59 4.94 13.94 0.69
CA TYR A 59 3.54 13.60 0.45
C TYR A 59 3.32 12.95 -0.92
N GLU A 60 3.90 13.53 -1.98
CA GLU A 60 3.80 13.01 -3.34
C GLU A 60 4.40 11.60 -3.45
N LEU A 61 5.56 11.37 -2.83
CA LEU A 61 6.22 10.07 -2.84
C LEU A 61 5.38 8.99 -2.14
N LEU A 62 4.80 9.29 -0.97
CA LEU A 62 3.91 8.36 -0.28
C LEU A 62 2.63 8.10 -1.08
N MET A 63 2.07 9.15 -1.71
CA MET A 63 0.88 9.01 -2.54
C MET A 63 1.16 8.10 -3.74
N GLN A 64 2.26 8.35 -4.46
CA GLN A 64 2.69 7.53 -5.58
C GLN A 64 2.87 6.06 -5.15
N TYR A 65 3.50 5.82 -3.99
CA TYR A 65 3.66 4.48 -3.46
C TYR A 65 2.31 3.79 -3.20
N CYS A 66 1.39 4.48 -2.51
CA CYS A 66 0.08 3.91 -2.19
C CYS A 66 -0.84 3.75 -3.41
N THR A 67 -0.73 4.59 -4.43
CA THR A 67 -1.58 4.54 -5.63
C THR A 67 -0.95 3.80 -6.80
N ALA A 68 0.30 3.35 -6.69
CA ALA A 68 0.97 2.60 -7.76
C ALA A 68 0.34 1.22 -8.01
N TYR A 69 -0.33 0.65 -7.01
CA TYR A 69 -0.98 -0.63 -7.16
C TYR A 69 -2.23 -0.52 -8.04
N ARG A 70 -2.20 -1.21 -9.18
CA ARG A 70 -3.32 -1.28 -10.12
C ARG A 70 -4.15 -2.52 -9.81
N PHE A 71 -5.41 -2.31 -9.51
CA PHE A 71 -6.38 -3.38 -9.37
C PHE A 71 -6.93 -3.75 -10.75
N PRO A 72 -6.90 -5.03 -11.17
CA PRO A 72 -7.66 -5.47 -12.33
C PRO A 72 -9.15 -5.30 -12.03
N LEU A 73 -9.87 -4.55 -12.87
CA LEU A 73 -11.32 -4.34 -12.75
C LEU A 73 -12.14 -5.29 -13.65
N SER A 74 -11.44 -6.18 -14.36
CA SER A 74 -12.02 -7.20 -15.21
C SER A 74 -11.44 -8.56 -14.81
N ARG A 75 -12.22 -9.61 -15.00
CA ARG A 75 -11.75 -10.99 -14.85
C ARG A 75 -10.58 -11.21 -15.83
N PRO A 76 -9.43 -11.76 -15.39
CA PRO A 76 -8.35 -12.11 -16.31
C PRO A 76 -8.84 -13.13 -17.35
N GLU A 77 -8.40 -12.99 -18.59
CA GLU A 77 -8.84 -13.85 -19.70
C GLU A 77 -8.23 -15.27 -19.65
N SER A 78 -7.14 -15.46 -18.88
CA SER A 78 -6.48 -16.74 -18.70
C SER A 78 -6.78 -17.36 -17.34
N ASP A 79 -7.06 -18.66 -17.33
CA ASP A 79 -7.31 -19.43 -16.11
C ASP A 79 -6.09 -19.43 -15.16
N GLU A 80 -4.86 -19.34 -15.69
CA GLU A 80 -3.62 -19.30 -14.91
C GLU A 80 -3.47 -18.04 -14.02
N GLU A 81 -4.04 -16.89 -14.42
CA GLU A 81 -4.13 -15.69 -13.59
C GLU A 81 -5.40 -15.65 -12.73
N SER A 82 -6.44 -16.39 -13.13
CA SER A 82 -7.71 -16.54 -12.42
C SER A 82 -7.57 -17.35 -11.12
N ASP A 83 -6.69 -18.35 -11.10
CA ASP A 83 -6.41 -19.21 -9.94
C ASP A 83 -5.92 -18.44 -8.69
N LEU A 84 -5.50 -17.18 -8.83
CA LEU A 84 -5.12 -16.33 -7.70
C LEU A 84 -6.31 -15.61 -7.04
N TYR A 85 -7.48 -15.60 -7.69
CA TYR A 85 -8.63 -14.78 -7.29
C TYR A 85 -9.80 -15.56 -6.68
N ASP A 86 -9.88 -16.88 -6.89
CA ASP A 86 -10.84 -17.73 -6.20
C ASP A 86 -10.12 -18.71 -5.26
N PRO A 87 -10.07 -18.40 -3.94
CA PRO A 87 -9.46 -19.28 -2.95
C PRO A 87 -10.04 -20.70 -2.94
N GLU A 88 -11.31 -20.86 -3.33
CA GLU A 88 -11.99 -22.16 -3.39
C GLU A 88 -11.53 -22.94 -4.62
N GLU A 89 -11.48 -22.34 -5.81
CA GLU A 89 -10.99 -23.01 -7.03
C GLU A 89 -9.52 -23.40 -6.92
N TRP A 90 -8.67 -22.52 -6.38
CA TRP A 90 -7.25 -22.84 -6.13
C TRP A 90 -7.09 -24.02 -5.18
N TRP A 91 -7.86 -24.02 -4.07
CA TRP A 91 -7.82 -25.10 -3.09
C TRP A 91 -8.34 -26.41 -3.68
N GLN A 92 -9.41 -26.37 -4.47
CA GLN A 92 -9.96 -27.55 -5.15
C GLN A 92 -9.00 -28.10 -6.22
N ALA A 93 -8.37 -27.25 -7.04
CA ALA A 93 -7.40 -27.66 -8.05
C ALA A 93 -6.16 -28.33 -7.41
N ARG A 94 -5.70 -27.80 -6.27
CA ARG A 94 -4.49 -28.26 -5.58
C ARG A 94 -4.74 -29.48 -4.68
N PHE A 95 -5.88 -29.53 -3.98
CA PHE A 95 -6.14 -30.47 -2.88
C PHE A 95 -7.48 -31.23 -3.00
N GLY A 96 -8.36 -30.88 -3.94
CA GLY A 96 -9.68 -31.51 -4.09
C GLY A 96 -9.65 -33.00 -4.48
N GLN A 97 -8.53 -33.47 -5.03
CA GLN A 97 -8.29 -34.90 -5.32
C GLN A 97 -7.57 -35.65 -4.21
N ASP A 98 -7.10 -34.96 -3.15
CA ASP A 98 -6.38 -35.60 -2.05
C ASP A 98 -7.37 -36.36 -1.15
N PRO A 99 -7.22 -37.70 -0.97
CA PRO A 99 -8.10 -38.49 -0.11
C PRO A 99 -8.19 -38.00 1.34
N LEU A 100 -7.15 -37.32 1.84
CA LEU A 100 -7.09 -36.82 3.22
C LEU A 100 -8.04 -35.63 3.45
N TRP A 101 -8.28 -34.82 2.41
CA TRP A 101 -9.04 -33.57 2.47
C TRP A 101 -10.36 -33.63 1.67
N SER A 102 -10.49 -34.54 0.70
CA SER A 102 -11.64 -34.67 -0.19
C SER A 102 -12.87 -35.39 0.40
N GLY A 103 -12.86 -35.70 1.70
CA GLY A 103 -14.00 -36.35 2.38
C GLY A 103 -14.34 -37.76 1.88
N ARG A 104 -13.58 -38.32 0.92
CA ARG A 104 -13.77 -39.69 0.42
C ARG A 104 -13.35 -40.66 1.50
N LYS A 105 -14.31 -41.18 2.25
CA LYS A 105 -14.11 -42.29 3.19
C LYS A 105 -13.46 -43.43 2.42
N THR A 106 -12.17 -43.68 2.68
CA THR A 106 -11.50 -44.87 2.19
C THR A 106 -12.28 -46.06 2.74
N ARG A 107 -12.96 -46.81 1.87
CA ARG A 107 -13.66 -48.02 2.29
C ARG A 107 -12.56 -49.01 2.68
N LYS A 108 -12.29 -49.10 3.98
CA LYS A 108 -11.45 -50.15 4.55
C LYS A 108 -12.10 -51.49 4.21
N ARG A 109 -11.33 -52.31 3.51
CA ARG A 109 -11.64 -53.72 3.21
C ARG A 109 -11.57 -54.55 4.48
#